data_AF-A0A2S9F8V8-F1
#
_entry.id   AF-A0A2S9F8V8-F1
#
_cell.length_a   1.000
_cell.length_b   1.000
_cell.length_c   1.000
_cell.angle_alpha   90.00
_cell.angle_beta   90.00
_cell.angle_gamma   90.00
#
_symmetry.space_group_name_H-M   'P 1'
#
loop_
_entity.id
_entity.type
_entity.pdbx_description
1 polymer ?
#
loop_
_entity_poly.entity_id
_entity_poly.type
_entity_poly.pdbx_seq_one_letter_code
_entity_poly.pdbx_strand_id
1 'polypeptide(L)' 'MGTDIRRVVTGASIGNAVEWFDFAIYGFLATFIAAHFFPSGNETAALLNTFAIFAAA' A
#
# COMPACT_ATOMS: atom_id res chain seq x y z
N MET A 1 30.11 -17.04 -8.23
CA MET A 1 30.06 -15.89 -7.30
C MET A 1 29.43 -14.62 -7.88
N GLY A 2 29.51 -14.32 -9.18
CA GLY A 2 28.87 -13.13 -9.78
C GLY A 2 27.39 -13.26 -10.17
N THR A 3 26.93 -14.47 -10.52
CA THR A 3 25.54 -14.73 -10.94
C THR A 3 24.55 -14.66 -9.78
N ASP A 4 24.99 -15.06 -8.58
CA ASP A 4 24.19 -15.09 -7.36
C ASP A 4 23.84 -13.67 -6.89
N ILE A 5 24.80 -12.75 -6.94
CA ILE A 5 24.57 -11.34 -6.59
C ILE A 5 23.59 -10.69 -7.56
N ARG A 6 23.72 -10.93 -8.87
CA ARG A 6 22.77 -10.42 -9.86
C ARG A 6 21.35 -10.91 -9.58
N ARG A 7 21.18 -12.18 -9.24
CA ARG A 7 19.88 -12.76 -8.87
C ARG A 7 19.31 -12.13 -7.59
N VAL A 8 20.14 -11.92 -6.57
CA VAL A 8 19.73 -11.26 -5.31
C VAL A 8 19.30 -9.83 -5.57
N VAL A 9 20.08 -9.05 -6.32
CA VAL A 9 19.76 -7.65 -6.64
C VAL A 9 18.45 -7.57 -7.43
N THR A 10 18.28 -8.38 -8.47
CA THR A 10 17.03 -8.38 -9.24
C THR A 10 15.84 -8.80 -8.40
N GLY A 11 15.98 -9.82 -7.56
CA GLY A 11 14.92 -10.25 -6.63
C GLY A 11 14.53 -9.14 -5.65
N ALA A 12 15.51 -8.47 -5.05
CA ALA A 12 15.29 -7.36 -4.12
C ALA A 12 14.64 -6.15 -4.80
N SER A 13 15.07 -5.80 -6.03
CA SER A 13 14.47 -4.71 -6.79
C SER A 13 13.01 -4.97 -7.16
N ILE A 14 12.67 -6.21 -7.54
CA ILE A 14 11.29 -6.60 -7.83
C ILE A 14 10.44 -6.54 -6.54
N GLY A 15 10.94 -7.10 -5.44
CA GLY A 15 10.24 -7.04 -4.14
C GLY A 15 9.93 -5.61 -3.72
N ASN A 16 10.95 -4.74 -3.73
CA ASN A 16 10.79 -3.32 -3.43
C ASN A 16 9.78 -2.65 -4.39
N ALA A 17 9.83 -2.95 -5.69
CA ALA A 17 8.88 -2.38 -6.64
C ALA A 17 7.42 -2.79 -6.33
N VAL A 18 7.20 -4.05 -5.94
CA VAL A 18 5.86 -4.54 -5.55
C VAL A 18 5.39 -3.87 -4.26
N GLU A 19 6.25 -3.73 -3.26
CA GLU A 19 5.90 -3.02 -2.01
C GLU A 19 5.46 -1.58 -2.28
N TRP A 20 6.23 -0.84 -3.07
CA TRP A 20 5.88 0.53 -3.46
C TRP A 20 4.61 0.60 -4.32
N PHE A 21 4.37 -0.40 -5.17
CA PHE A 21 3.17 -0.49 -5.98
C PHE A 21 1.92 -0.67 -5.12
N ASP A 22 1.96 -1.60 -4.16
CA ASP A 22 0.84 -1.85 -3.26
C ASP A 22 0.56 -0.62 -2.38
N PHE A 23 1.59 0.06 -1.88
CA PHE A 23 1.44 1.32 -1.13
C PHE A 23 0.81 2.43 -1.97
N ALA A 24 1.26 2.60 -3.22
CA ALA A 24 0.72 3.62 -4.11
C ALA A 24 -0.74 3.35 -4.47
N ILE A 25 -1.10 2.10 -4.78
CA ILE A 25 -2.47 1.73 -5.11
C ILE A 25 -3.39 1.87 -3.90
N TYR A 26 -2.95 1.49 -2.70
CA TYR A 26 -3.74 1.66 -1.49
C TYR A 26 -4.06 3.15 -1.27
N GLY A 27 -3.06 4.02 -1.35
CA GLY A 27 -3.23 5.46 -1.22
C GLY A 27 -4.16 6.04 -2.30
N PHE A 28 -4.01 5.59 -3.56
CA PHE A 28 -4.88 6.00 -4.66
C PHE A 28 -6.35 5.58 -4.44
N LEU A 29 -6.57 4.38 -3.91
CA LEU A 29 -7.90 3.85 -3.63
C LEU A 29 -8.46 4.26 -2.26
N ALA A 30 -7.72 5.04 -1.45
CA ALA A 30 -8.10 5.34 -0.08
C ALA A 30 -9.49 5.98 0.04
N THR A 31 -9.85 6.89 -0.86
CA THR A 31 -11.18 7.52 -0.88
C THR A 31 -12.28 6.54 -1.28
N PHE A 32 -12.00 5.62 -2.20
CA PHE A 32 -12.93 4.56 -2.60
C PHE A 32 -13.18 3.58 -1.47
N ILE A 33 -12.12 3.16 -0.77
CA ILE A 33 -12.19 2.29 0.41
C ILE A 33 -12.99 2.99 1.51
N ALA A 34 -12.66 4.25 1.83
CA ALA A 34 -13.34 5.04 2.84
C ALA A 34 -14.86 5.10 2.61
N ALA A 35 -15.28 5.35 1.36
CA ALA A 35 -16.69 5.49 0.99
C ALA A 35 -17.49 4.18 1.05
N HIS A 36 -16.86 3.03 0.84
CA HIS A 36 -17.58 1.74 0.74
C HIS A 36 -17.48 0.87 2.00
N PHE A 37 -16.45 1.07 2.83
CA PHE A 37 -16.18 0.21 3.98
C PHE A 37 -16.52 0.85 5.34
N PHE A 38 -16.72 2.17 5.39
CA PHE A 38 -17.08 2.87 6.62
C PHE A 38 -18.52 3.42 6.60
N PRO A 39 -19.16 3.56 7.77
CA PRO A 39 -20.50 4.15 7.86
C PRO A 39 -20.53 5.59 7.34
N SER A 40 -21.62 5.94 6.65
CA SER A 40 -21.90 7.31 6.25
C SER A 40 -22.08 8.21 7.48
N GLY A 41 -21.62 9.46 7.39
CA GLY A 41 -21.86 10.49 8.41
C GLY A 41 -20.64 11.36 8.72
N ASN A 42 -19.43 10.82 8.59
CA ASN A 42 -18.19 11.59 8.71
C ASN A 42 -17.12 11.06 7.74
N GLU A 43 -17.04 11.67 6.56
CA GLU A 43 -16.13 11.30 5.47
C GLU A 43 -14.66 11.48 5.87
N THR A 44 -14.36 12.54 6.63
CA THR A 44 -13.00 12.79 7.14
C THR A 44 -12.56 11.67 8.07
N ALA A 45 -13.42 11.25 9.01
CA ALA A 45 -13.11 10.15 9.91
C ALA A 45 -12.94 8.81 9.16
N ALA A 46 -13.75 8.55 8.14
CA ALA A 46 -13.62 7.36 7.29
C ALA A 46 -12.28 7.32 6.53
N LEU A 47 -11.86 8.46 5.96
CA LEU A 47 -10.58 8.57 5.27
C LEU A 47 -9.40 8.42 6.25
N LEU A 48 -9.47 9.07 7.41
CA LEU A 48 -8.45 8.92 8.46
C LEU A 48 -8.34 7.48 8.95
N ASN A 49 -9.45 6.78 9.14
CA ASN A 49 -9.44 5.37 9.51
C ASN A 49 -8.85 4.49 8.41
N THR A 50 -9.11 4.80 7.14
CA THR A 50 -8.49 4.09 6.00
C THR A 50 -6.96 4.21 6.05
N PHE A 51 -6.42 5.43 6.26
CA PHE A 51 -4.98 5.60 6.44
C PHE A 51 -4.45 4.99 7.74
N ALA A 52 -5.24 4.96 8.82
CA ALA A 52 -4.85 4.33 10.07
C ALA A 52 -4.68 2.81 9.94
N ILE A 53 -5.54 2.15 9.15
CA ILE A 53 -5.40 0.72 8.84
C ILE A 53 -4.10 0.48 8.06
N PHE A 54 -3.82 1.31 7.06
CA PHE A 54 -2.57 1.23 6.30
C PHE A 54 -1.34 1.38 7.18
N ALA A 55 -1.37 2.30 8.14
CA ALA A 55 -0.26 2.55 9.06
C ALA A 55 -0.09 1.45 10.14
N ALA A 56 -1.12 0.65 10.39
CA ALA A 56 -1.08 -0.45 11.36
C ALA A 56 -0.60 -1.78 10.77
N ALA A 57 -0.67 -1.93 9.45
CA ALA A 57 -0.19 -3.09 8.71
C ALA A 57 1.34 -3.05 8.54
#